data_AF-A0A368TF13-F1
#
_entry.id   AF-A0A368TF13-F1
#
_cell.length_a   1.000
_cell.length_b   1.000
_cell.length_c   1.000
_cell.angle_alpha   90.00
_cell.angle_beta   90.00
_cell.angle_gamma   90.00
#
_symmetry.space_group_name_H-M   'P 1'
#
loop_
_entity.id
_entity.type
_entity.pdbx_description
1 polymer ?
#
loop_
_entity_poly.entity_id
_entity_poly.type
_entity_poly.pdbx_seq_one_letter_code
_entity_poly.pdbx_strand_id
1 'polypeptide(L)'
;MCISTSKELVRMIKQRILIGIALTLLFISVALATSSASSNVIIYAFDQNPAGSDDGNEWVTFHNPSNESVDIGNWTFESTHGTTAIDWIAEGTTLYPGAYCTYTPHYRWLDNSEEAIILRNAKGEEVDRTPVVSDNENDNRYWMRNNSEWTFGVTELEKEELWSGYVKNVVDGDTIDVSFNIYDIRRVRLVGVNTPEIGEEGYEEAKEFVNKTCWGEAIKLDVDDKRQYDSHYRILAVVYVNDTNLTEKLVREGYAEVMDIPPSEFDSREWEADYTPSPVIASRATNI
;
A
#
# COMPACT_ATOMS: atom_id res chain seq x y z
N MET A 1 -16.64 24.48 -92.87
CA MET A 1 -16.14 23.39 -92.00
C MET A 1 -15.15 23.99 -91.00
N CYS A 2 -15.60 24.67 -89.93
CA CYS A 2 -14.76 25.08 -88.78
C CYS A 2 -15.57 25.79 -87.65
N ILE A 3 -16.66 25.22 -87.12
CA ILE A 3 -17.34 25.78 -85.91
C ILE A 3 -17.86 24.67 -84.96
N SER A 4 -17.36 23.43 -85.10
CA SER A 4 -17.83 22.29 -84.29
C SER A 4 -16.90 21.90 -83.13
N THR A 5 -15.67 22.40 -83.10
CA THR A 5 -14.63 21.93 -82.18
C THR A 5 -14.48 22.77 -80.91
N SER A 6 -14.99 24.01 -80.85
CA SER A 6 -14.83 24.87 -79.67
C SER A 6 -15.87 24.61 -78.57
N LYS A 7 -17.11 24.25 -78.92
CA LYS A 7 -18.18 23.99 -77.93
C LYS A 7 -17.97 22.67 -77.16
N GLU A 8 -17.47 21.64 -77.84
CA GLU A 8 -17.12 20.35 -77.23
C GLU A 8 -15.91 20.49 -76.28
N LEU A 9 -14.89 21.28 -76.65
CA LEU A 9 -13.71 21.53 -75.80
C LEU A 9 -14.07 22.30 -74.51
N VAL A 10 -14.93 23.32 -74.62
CA VAL A 10 -15.42 24.08 -73.45
C VAL A 10 -16.31 23.22 -72.54
N ARG A 11 -17.08 22.29 -73.10
CA ARG A 11 -17.88 21.32 -72.34
C ARG A 11 -16.99 20.33 -71.58
N MET A 12 -15.93 19.81 -72.21
CA MET A 12 -14.97 18.92 -71.56
C MET A 12 -14.17 19.60 -70.43
N ILE A 13 -13.81 20.88 -70.59
CA ILE A 13 -13.08 21.63 -69.54
C ILE A 13 -13.98 21.88 -68.32
N LYS A 14 -15.25 22.26 -68.53
CA LYS A 14 -16.21 22.45 -67.42
C LYS A 14 -16.51 21.15 -66.66
N GLN A 15 -16.53 20.01 -67.36
CA GLN A 15 -16.82 18.70 -66.76
C GLN A 15 -15.61 18.13 -65.98
N ARG A 16 -14.37 18.50 -66.34
CA ARG A 16 -13.16 18.18 -65.57
C ARG A 16 -12.93 19.09 -64.36
N ILE A 17 -13.39 20.34 -64.42
CA ILE A 17 -13.34 21.25 -63.26
C ILE A 17 -14.38 20.84 -62.19
N LEU A 18 -15.54 20.30 -62.59
CA LEU A 18 -16.54 19.81 -61.63
C LEU A 18 -16.12 18.51 -60.90
N ILE A 19 -15.29 17.67 -61.53
CA ILE A 19 -14.76 16.44 -60.91
C ILE A 19 -13.54 16.74 -60.02
N GLY A 20 -12.85 17.86 -60.25
CA GLY A 20 -11.75 18.34 -59.39
C GLY A 20 -12.17 19.07 -58.11
N ILE A 21 -13.46 19.42 -57.96
CA ILE A 21 -14.00 20.10 -56.76
C ILE A 21 -14.84 19.14 -55.89
N ALA A 22 -15.20 17.95 -56.41
CA ALA A 22 -15.80 16.87 -55.63
C ALA A 22 -14.77 16.05 -54.80
N LEU A 23 -13.49 16.41 -54.85
CA LEU A 23 -12.40 15.86 -54.03
C LEU A 23 -11.90 16.82 -52.95
N THR A 24 -12.59 17.94 -52.76
CA THR A 24 -12.34 18.90 -51.68
C THR A 24 -13.57 18.97 -50.78
N LEU A 25 -13.39 18.68 -49.49
CA LEU A 25 -14.38 18.68 -48.40
C LEU A 25 -15.11 17.35 -48.11
N LEU A 26 -14.39 16.23 -48.16
CA LEU A 26 -14.53 15.25 -47.07
C LEU A 26 -13.43 15.55 -46.05
N PHE A 27 -13.57 16.68 -45.35
CA PHE A 27 -13.03 16.74 -44.00
C PHE A 27 -13.83 15.70 -43.23
N ILE A 28 -13.32 14.47 -43.23
CA ILE A 28 -13.60 13.54 -42.17
C ILE A 28 -13.07 14.30 -40.95
N SER A 29 -13.95 15.02 -40.28
CA SER A 29 -13.81 15.26 -38.86
C SER A 29 -13.85 13.87 -38.25
N VAL A 30 -12.72 13.18 -38.29
CA VAL A 30 -12.35 12.32 -37.20
C VAL A 30 -12.21 13.33 -36.08
N ALA A 31 -13.31 13.61 -35.40
CA ALA A 31 -13.21 13.92 -34.01
C ALA A 31 -12.40 12.73 -33.51
N LEU A 32 -11.11 12.96 -33.25
CA LEU A 32 -10.47 12.12 -32.26
C LEU A 32 -11.37 12.30 -31.07
N ALA A 33 -12.24 11.33 -30.83
CA ALA A 33 -12.70 11.07 -29.49
C ALA A 33 -11.38 10.87 -28.75
N THR A 34 -10.87 11.95 -28.18
CA THR A 34 -10.01 11.85 -27.02
C THR A 34 -10.88 11.07 -26.07
N SER A 35 -10.69 9.76 -25.99
CA SER A 35 -11.08 9.05 -24.79
C SER A 35 -10.44 9.88 -23.70
N SER A 36 -11.24 10.60 -22.90
CA SER A 36 -10.77 10.92 -21.57
C SER A 36 -10.59 9.54 -20.95
N ALA A 37 -9.37 8.99 -21.07
CA ALA A 37 -8.93 7.99 -20.13
C ALA A 37 -9.17 8.68 -18.79
N SER A 38 -10.19 8.20 -18.07
CA SER A 38 -10.48 8.71 -16.75
C SER A 38 -9.20 8.48 -15.97
N SER A 39 -8.47 9.55 -15.68
CA SER A 39 -7.21 9.57 -14.95
C SER A 39 -7.49 9.28 -13.48
N ASN A 40 -8.18 8.18 -13.21
CA ASN A 40 -8.81 7.96 -11.93
C ASN A 40 -7.86 7.15 -11.10
N VAL A 41 -6.99 7.88 -10.43
CA VAL A 41 -6.47 7.43 -9.14
C VAL A 41 -7.67 6.99 -8.30
N ILE A 42 -7.60 5.79 -7.76
CA ILE A 42 -8.67 5.19 -6.95
C ILE A 42 -8.23 5.09 -5.50
N ILE A 43 -9.20 5.04 -4.61
CA ILE A 43 -9.04 4.49 -3.27
C ILE A 43 -9.02 2.97 -3.42
N TYR A 44 -7.88 2.37 -3.08
CA TYR A 44 -7.62 0.94 -3.25
C TYR A 44 -7.97 0.15 -2.00
N ALA A 45 -7.51 0.61 -0.84
CA ALA A 45 -7.73 -0.07 0.43
C ALA A 45 -7.69 0.93 1.58
N PHE A 46 -8.29 0.58 2.71
CA PHE A 46 -8.20 1.35 3.94
C PHE A 46 -8.51 0.49 5.16
N ASP A 47 -7.93 0.87 6.29
CA ASP A 47 -8.17 0.28 7.60
C ASP A 47 -8.59 1.40 8.56
N GLN A 48 -9.72 1.17 9.23
CA GLN A 48 -10.36 2.13 10.13
C GLN A 48 -10.38 1.63 11.59
N ASN A 49 -9.88 0.43 11.87
CA ASN A 49 -9.78 -0.07 13.25
C ASN A 49 -8.58 -1.01 13.43
N PRO A 50 -7.37 -0.58 13.02
CA PRO A 50 -6.18 -1.40 13.08
C PRO A 50 -5.84 -1.78 14.52
N ALA A 51 -5.29 -2.99 14.71
CA ALA A 51 -4.92 -3.49 16.03
C ALA A 51 -4.09 -2.48 16.85
N GLY A 52 -4.63 -2.08 18.00
CA GLY A 52 -3.99 -1.18 18.94
C GLY A 52 -4.80 0.09 19.18
N SER A 53 -4.12 1.24 19.11
CA SER A 53 -4.73 2.57 19.23
C SER A 53 -5.04 3.11 17.83
N ASP A 54 -6.23 3.68 17.61
CA ASP A 54 -6.58 4.24 16.30
C ASP A 54 -5.69 5.43 15.91
N ASP A 55 -5.27 6.23 16.90
CA ASP A 55 -4.43 7.41 16.71
C ASP A 55 -3.10 7.04 16.04
N GLY A 56 -2.93 7.45 14.77
CA GLY A 56 -1.71 7.22 14.02
C GLY A 56 -1.56 5.84 13.39
N ASN A 57 -2.59 4.98 13.43
CA ASN A 57 -2.56 3.66 12.82
C ASN A 57 -3.55 3.50 11.67
N GLU A 58 -4.64 4.26 11.63
CA GLU A 58 -5.61 4.24 10.52
C GLU A 58 -4.96 4.69 9.21
N TRP A 59 -5.28 4.01 8.11
CA TRP A 59 -4.62 4.27 6.84
C TRP A 59 -5.54 4.13 5.64
N VAL A 60 -5.16 4.81 4.56
CA VAL A 60 -5.78 4.69 3.23
C VAL A 60 -4.70 4.57 2.16
N THR A 61 -4.91 3.69 1.19
CA THR A 61 -4.05 3.50 0.03
C THR A 61 -4.74 3.99 -1.23
N PHE A 62 -4.07 4.87 -1.97
CA PHE A 62 -4.45 5.27 -3.32
C PHE A 62 -3.65 4.48 -4.36
N HIS A 63 -4.27 4.18 -5.50
CA HIS A 63 -3.64 3.47 -6.61
C HIS A 63 -3.88 4.20 -7.94
N ASN A 64 -2.84 4.29 -8.77
CA ASN A 64 -2.96 4.73 -10.15
C ASN A 64 -3.01 3.53 -11.11
N PRO A 65 -4.19 3.04 -11.51
CA PRO A 65 -4.32 1.91 -12.42
C PRO A 65 -4.01 2.27 -13.89
N SER A 66 -3.77 3.55 -14.18
CA SER A 66 -3.54 4.01 -15.55
C SER A 66 -2.08 3.77 -15.99
N ASN A 67 -1.84 3.96 -17.29
CA ASN A 67 -0.52 3.87 -17.90
C ASN A 67 0.23 5.22 -17.91
N GLU A 68 -0.33 6.27 -17.31
CA GLU A 68 0.25 7.62 -17.26
C GLU A 68 0.48 8.04 -15.80
N SER A 69 1.50 8.86 -15.56
CA SER A 69 1.72 9.46 -14.24
C SER A 69 0.62 10.49 -13.94
N VAL A 70 0.17 10.55 -12.69
CA VAL A 70 -0.82 11.52 -12.22
C VAL A 70 -0.21 12.39 -11.12
N ASP A 71 -0.28 13.71 -11.29
CA ASP A 71 0.03 14.66 -10.21
C ASP A 71 -1.14 14.69 -9.23
N ILE A 72 -0.89 14.17 -8.03
CA ILE A 72 -1.84 14.12 -6.92
C ILE A 72 -1.50 15.16 -5.84
N GLY A 73 -0.56 16.07 -6.11
CA GLY A 73 -0.23 17.16 -5.20
C GLY A 73 -1.44 18.06 -4.92
N ASN A 74 -1.61 18.44 -3.66
CA ASN A 74 -2.73 19.23 -3.14
C ASN A 74 -4.11 18.57 -3.32
N TRP A 75 -4.18 17.28 -3.64
CA TRP A 75 -5.43 16.53 -3.51
C TRP A 75 -5.77 16.36 -2.03
N THR A 76 -7.05 16.14 -1.72
CA THR A 76 -7.51 15.95 -0.35
C THR A 76 -8.26 14.65 -0.21
N PHE A 77 -8.20 14.07 0.98
CA PHE A 77 -9.05 12.96 1.37
C PHE A 77 -9.76 13.30 2.68
N GLU A 78 -11.05 13.00 2.75
CA GLU A 78 -11.93 13.38 3.86
C GLU A 78 -12.78 12.20 4.33
N SER A 79 -12.98 12.11 5.64
CA SER A 79 -13.99 11.24 6.24
C SER A 79 -15.36 11.92 6.22
N THR A 80 -16.42 11.13 6.37
CA THR A 80 -17.81 11.55 6.15
C THR A 80 -18.72 11.36 7.34
N HIS A 81 -18.30 10.58 8.33
CA HIS A 81 -19.09 10.29 9.51
C HIS A 81 -18.53 10.99 10.77
N GLY A 82 -19.39 11.13 11.78
CA GLY A 82 -19.08 11.78 13.06
C GLY A 82 -18.30 13.09 12.96
N THR A 83 -17.09 13.11 13.52
CA THR A 83 -16.19 14.28 13.43
C THR A 83 -15.29 14.13 12.21
N THR A 84 -15.73 14.70 11.10
CA THR A 84 -15.01 14.60 9.83
C THR A 84 -13.64 15.24 9.89
N ALA A 85 -12.64 14.55 9.36
CA ALA A 85 -11.29 15.02 9.14
C ALA A 85 -11.05 15.25 7.64
N ILE A 86 -10.15 16.18 7.34
CA ILE A 86 -9.64 16.40 5.99
C ILE A 86 -8.12 16.53 6.06
N ASP A 87 -7.44 15.75 5.23
CA ASP A 87 -5.99 15.85 5.05
C ASP A 87 -5.65 16.11 3.59
N TRP A 88 -4.41 16.51 3.33
CA TRP A 88 -3.93 16.87 2.01
C TRP A 88 -2.67 16.10 1.63
N ILE A 89 -2.59 15.80 0.34
CA ILE A 89 -1.40 15.23 -0.26
C ILE A 89 -0.41 16.35 -0.55
N ALA A 90 0.84 16.17 -0.10
CA ALA A 90 1.90 17.16 -0.25
C ALA A 90 2.06 17.61 -1.72
N GLU A 91 2.27 18.91 -1.93
CA GLU A 91 2.51 19.49 -3.25
C GLU A 91 3.67 18.78 -3.97
N GLY A 92 3.50 18.56 -5.28
CA GLY A 92 4.52 17.90 -6.12
C GLY A 92 4.52 16.37 -6.03
N THR A 93 3.60 15.76 -5.29
CA THR A 93 3.47 14.29 -5.24
C THR A 93 2.94 13.75 -6.57
N THR A 94 3.74 12.91 -7.22
CA THR A 94 3.35 12.23 -8.48
C THR A 94 3.16 10.74 -8.24
N LEU A 95 2.01 10.21 -8.63
CA LEU A 95 1.72 8.79 -8.61
C LEU A 95 1.98 8.19 -10.01
N TYR A 96 3.06 7.41 -10.12
CA TYR A 96 3.46 6.76 -11.37
C TYR A 96 2.47 5.67 -11.82
N PRO A 97 2.52 5.23 -13.08
CA PRO A 97 1.70 4.12 -13.57
C PRO A 97 1.81 2.87 -12.69
N GLY A 98 0.68 2.32 -12.26
CA GLY A 98 0.61 1.14 -11.38
C GLY A 98 1.07 1.35 -9.94
N ALA A 99 1.42 2.57 -9.55
CA ALA A 99 1.95 2.85 -8.22
C ALA A 99 0.84 2.98 -7.17
N TYR A 100 1.17 2.54 -5.95
CA TYR A 100 0.36 2.67 -4.75
C TYR A 100 0.97 3.72 -3.82
N CYS A 101 0.13 4.44 -3.08
CA CYS A 101 0.56 5.41 -2.08
C CYS A 101 -0.34 5.33 -0.85
N THR A 102 0.23 4.96 0.30
CA THR A 102 -0.49 4.83 1.57
C THR A 102 -0.25 6.06 2.43
N TYR A 103 -1.33 6.59 3.01
CA TYR A 103 -1.33 7.66 3.98
C TYR A 103 -1.83 7.15 5.32
N THR A 104 -1.13 7.52 6.38
CA THR A 104 -1.48 7.21 7.77
C THR A 104 -1.46 8.52 8.56
N PRO A 105 -2.59 9.25 8.63
CA PRO A 105 -2.68 10.47 9.42
C PRO A 105 -2.25 10.22 10.88
N HIS A 106 -1.50 11.15 11.48
CA HIS A 106 -0.99 11.01 12.86
C HIS A 106 -2.05 11.20 13.95
N TYR A 107 -3.32 11.25 13.56
CA TYR A 107 -4.49 11.48 14.40
C TYR A 107 -5.60 10.58 13.89
N ARG A 108 -6.58 10.30 14.75
CA ARG A 108 -7.79 9.56 14.36
C ARG A 108 -8.59 10.38 13.36
N TRP A 109 -8.87 9.78 12.21
CA TRP A 109 -9.53 10.46 11.10
C TRP A 109 -10.71 9.66 10.53
N LEU A 110 -10.79 8.35 10.80
CA LEU A 110 -11.94 7.53 10.50
C LEU A 110 -12.70 7.24 11.79
N ASP A 111 -14.03 7.21 11.71
CA ASP A 111 -14.87 6.71 12.78
C ASP A 111 -15.26 5.28 12.41
N ASN A 112 -14.79 4.27 13.16
CA ASN A 112 -14.89 2.81 12.93
C ASN A 112 -16.28 2.26 12.48
N SER A 113 -17.33 3.08 12.44
CA SER A 113 -18.69 2.76 12.03
C SER A 113 -19.24 3.76 11.01
N GLU A 114 -19.94 3.25 10.00
CA GLU A 114 -20.69 4.03 9.00
C GLU A 114 -19.84 5.09 8.27
N GLU A 115 -18.59 4.74 7.98
CA GLU A 115 -17.61 5.65 7.41
C GLU A 115 -17.44 5.45 5.91
N ALA A 116 -17.17 6.56 5.22
CA ALA A 116 -16.70 6.57 3.85
C ALA A 116 -15.59 7.60 3.68
N ILE A 117 -14.66 7.32 2.77
CA ILE A 117 -13.56 8.22 2.41
C ILE A 117 -13.88 8.81 1.04
N ILE A 118 -13.71 10.12 0.90
CA ILE A 118 -13.84 10.84 -0.36
C ILE A 118 -12.47 11.36 -0.77
N LEU A 119 -12.02 11.01 -1.97
CA LEU A 119 -10.82 11.56 -2.58
C LEU A 119 -11.22 12.70 -3.52
N ARG A 120 -10.63 13.88 -3.36
CA ARG A 120 -10.85 15.05 -4.23
C ARG A 120 -9.55 15.53 -4.86
N ASN A 121 -9.64 15.99 -6.10
CA ASN A 121 -8.49 16.59 -6.78
C ASN A 121 -8.18 18.00 -6.25
N ALA A 122 -7.09 18.61 -6.71
CA ALA A 122 -6.67 19.96 -6.31
C ALA A 122 -7.69 21.08 -6.62
N LYS A 123 -8.74 20.82 -7.41
CA LYS A 123 -9.86 21.74 -7.67
C LYS A 123 -11.06 21.51 -6.75
N GLY A 124 -11.01 20.50 -5.88
CA GLY A 124 -12.11 20.07 -5.00
C GLY A 124 -13.12 19.14 -5.67
N GLU A 125 -12.88 18.69 -6.90
CA GLU A 125 -13.77 17.76 -7.59
C GLU A 125 -13.57 16.33 -7.04
N GLU A 126 -14.67 15.62 -6.77
CA GLU A 126 -14.61 14.23 -6.31
C GLU A 126 -14.01 13.33 -7.42
N VAL A 127 -12.95 12.62 -7.08
CA VAL A 127 -12.25 11.67 -7.94
C VAL A 127 -12.75 10.26 -7.68
N ASP A 128 -12.89 9.90 -6.40
CA ASP A 128 -13.35 8.58 -5.98
C ASP A 128 -13.94 8.62 -4.56
N ARG A 129 -14.69 7.57 -4.22
CA ARG A 129 -15.36 7.41 -2.94
C ARG A 129 -15.46 5.93 -2.55
N THR A 130 -15.27 5.62 -1.27
CA THR A 130 -15.52 4.28 -0.73
C THR A 130 -17.01 4.10 -0.39
N PRO A 131 -17.51 2.84 -0.28
CA PRO A 131 -18.82 2.61 0.30
C PRO A 131 -18.83 3.03 1.77
N VAL A 132 -20.03 3.26 2.29
CA VAL A 132 -20.26 3.45 3.73
C VAL A 132 -20.16 2.09 4.42
N VAL A 133 -19.14 1.88 5.24
CA VAL A 133 -18.84 0.60 5.88
C VAL A 133 -18.45 0.75 7.35
N SER A 134 -18.33 -0.36 8.07
CA SER A 134 -17.97 -0.40 9.49
C SER A 134 -16.95 -1.52 9.74
N ASP A 135 -16.15 -1.34 10.77
CA ASP A 135 -15.19 -2.29 11.30
C ASP A 135 -15.12 -2.09 12.81
N ASN A 136 -15.85 -2.92 13.54
CA ASN A 136 -15.93 -2.79 14.99
C ASN A 136 -14.89 -3.65 15.73
N GLU A 137 -14.01 -4.34 15.01
CA GLU A 137 -13.05 -5.28 15.56
C GLU A 137 -11.66 -4.63 15.57
N ASN A 138 -10.98 -4.61 16.73
CA ASN A 138 -9.67 -3.99 16.87
C ASN A 138 -8.56 -4.96 16.37
N ASP A 139 -8.48 -5.14 15.05
CA ASP A 139 -7.56 -6.06 14.39
C ASP A 139 -7.06 -5.52 13.04
N ASN A 140 -6.12 -6.19 12.37
CA ASN A 140 -5.53 -5.68 11.11
C ASN A 140 -6.24 -6.21 9.85
N ARG A 141 -7.53 -6.54 9.92
CA ARG A 141 -8.36 -6.71 8.72
C ARG A 141 -8.74 -5.35 8.20
N TYR A 142 -8.92 -5.26 6.89
CA TYR A 142 -9.11 -3.98 6.23
C TYR A 142 -10.04 -4.13 5.03
N TRP A 143 -10.55 -2.99 4.56
CA TRP A 143 -11.37 -2.92 3.36
C TRP A 143 -10.48 -2.82 2.13
N MET A 144 -10.70 -3.70 1.17
CA MET A 144 -9.90 -3.77 -0.05
C MET A 144 -10.82 -3.79 -1.27
N ARG A 145 -10.45 -3.00 -2.28
CA ARG A 145 -11.18 -2.91 -3.56
C ARG A 145 -10.55 -3.86 -4.57
N ASN A 146 -11.37 -4.77 -5.11
CA ASN A 146 -11.03 -5.55 -6.29
C ASN A 146 -11.97 -5.13 -7.43
N ASN A 147 -11.42 -4.37 -8.38
CA ASN A 147 -12.18 -3.69 -9.42
C ASN A 147 -13.25 -2.74 -8.84
N SER A 148 -14.51 -3.16 -8.79
CA SER A 148 -15.63 -2.36 -8.24
C SER A 148 -16.22 -2.98 -6.98
N GLU A 149 -15.74 -4.15 -6.55
CA GLU A 149 -16.22 -4.84 -5.36
C GLU A 149 -15.31 -4.55 -4.17
N TRP A 150 -15.90 -4.48 -2.99
CA TRP A 150 -15.20 -4.26 -1.73
C TRP A 150 -15.34 -5.48 -0.83
N THR A 151 -14.23 -5.92 -0.28
CA THR A 151 -14.16 -7.06 0.64
C THR A 151 -13.44 -6.63 1.92
N PHE A 152 -13.93 -7.10 3.06
CA PHE A 152 -13.29 -6.91 4.36
C PHE A 152 -12.53 -8.18 4.77
N GLY A 153 -11.24 -8.05 5.09
CA GLY A 153 -10.41 -9.19 5.47
C GLY A 153 -8.91 -8.92 5.33
N VAL A 154 -8.18 -9.97 4.95
CA VAL A 154 -6.74 -9.91 4.63
C VAL A 154 -6.49 -10.56 3.27
N THR A 155 -5.41 -10.14 2.61
CA THR A 155 -4.91 -10.78 1.39
C THR A 155 -4.12 -12.04 1.74
N GLU A 156 -4.49 -13.20 1.20
CA GLU A 156 -3.66 -14.42 1.32
C GLU A 156 -2.35 -14.24 0.56
N LEU A 157 -1.23 -14.57 1.19
CA LEU A 157 0.10 -14.44 0.60
C LEU A 157 0.47 -15.77 -0.08
N GLU A 158 1.05 -15.71 -1.28
CA GLU A 158 1.70 -16.86 -1.91
C GLU A 158 2.75 -17.47 -0.95
N LYS A 159 2.69 -18.80 -0.85
CA LYS A 159 3.54 -19.62 0.03
C LYS A 159 4.88 -19.92 -0.61
N GLU A 160 5.86 -20.32 0.19
CA GLU A 160 7.22 -20.69 -0.24
C GLU A 160 7.98 -19.57 -0.98
N GLU A 161 7.52 -18.31 -0.87
CA GLU A 161 8.08 -17.14 -1.54
C GLU A 161 8.61 -16.11 -0.52
N LEU A 162 9.75 -15.50 -0.85
CA LEU A 162 10.28 -14.38 -0.07
C LEU A 162 9.66 -13.08 -0.53
N TRP A 163 8.94 -12.44 0.38
CA TRP A 163 8.34 -11.14 0.14
C TRP A 163 9.36 -10.03 0.37
N SER A 164 9.35 -8.99 -0.45
CA SER A 164 10.25 -7.84 -0.29
C SER A 164 9.48 -6.57 0.02
N GLY A 165 10.02 -5.75 0.93
CA GLY A 165 9.39 -4.50 1.33
C GLY A 165 10.35 -3.54 2.02
N TYR A 166 9.78 -2.43 2.47
CA TYR A 166 10.48 -1.41 3.24
C TYR A 166 9.78 -1.19 4.58
N VAL A 167 10.56 -1.12 5.65
CA VAL A 167 10.03 -0.76 6.97
C VAL A 167 9.58 0.70 6.96
N LYS A 168 8.32 0.94 7.33
CA LYS A 168 7.71 2.26 7.44
C LYS A 168 7.59 2.73 8.88
N ASN A 169 7.47 1.79 9.81
CA ASN A 169 7.38 2.06 11.24
C ASN A 169 7.91 0.85 12.02
N VAL A 170 8.54 1.11 13.16
CA VAL A 170 8.91 0.09 14.15
C VAL A 170 7.98 0.28 15.34
N VAL A 171 7.05 -0.65 15.52
CA VAL A 171 6.03 -0.56 16.57
C VAL A 171 6.67 -0.85 17.92
N ASP A 172 7.41 -1.96 18.01
CA ASP A 172 8.18 -2.41 19.17
C ASP A 172 9.34 -3.33 18.72
N GLY A 173 9.93 -4.11 19.63
CA GLY A 173 11.10 -4.94 19.35
C GLY A 173 10.82 -6.20 18.50
N ASP A 174 9.56 -6.60 18.33
CA ASP A 174 9.17 -7.77 17.53
C ASP A 174 8.04 -7.49 16.53
N THR A 175 7.60 -6.23 16.43
CA THR A 175 6.53 -5.81 15.53
C THR A 175 6.97 -4.62 14.67
N ILE A 176 6.84 -4.75 13.35
CA ILE A 176 7.18 -3.72 12.35
C ILE A 176 6.04 -3.53 11.35
N ASP A 177 5.89 -2.33 10.81
CA ASP A 177 4.99 -2.06 9.69
C ASP A 177 5.79 -1.99 8.39
N VAL A 178 5.39 -2.80 7.41
CA VAL A 178 6.11 -2.99 6.15
C VAL A 178 5.23 -2.57 4.98
N SER A 179 5.80 -1.75 4.09
CA SER A 179 5.22 -1.51 2.78
C SER A 179 5.81 -2.50 1.79
N PHE A 180 4.95 -3.32 1.20
CA PHE A 180 5.33 -4.26 0.15
C PHE A 180 5.29 -3.53 -1.19
N ASN A 181 6.24 -3.78 -2.10
CA ASN A 181 6.34 -3.04 -3.38
C ASN A 181 5.08 -3.10 -4.29
N ILE A 182 4.06 -3.87 -3.91
CA ILE A 182 2.83 -4.09 -4.67
C ILE A 182 1.57 -3.81 -3.82
N TYR A 183 1.67 -3.71 -2.49
CA TYR A 183 0.51 -3.62 -1.58
C TYR A 183 0.72 -2.62 -0.44
N ASP A 184 -0.41 -2.25 0.17
CA ASP A 184 -0.60 -1.55 1.45
C ASP A 184 0.50 -1.71 2.52
N ILE A 185 0.41 -0.88 3.58
CA ILE A 185 1.25 -1.06 4.76
C ILE A 185 0.65 -2.19 5.60
N ARG A 186 1.43 -3.22 5.91
CA ARG A 186 0.99 -4.35 6.74
C ARG A 186 1.88 -4.52 7.96
N ARG A 187 1.23 -4.82 9.09
CA ARG A 187 1.90 -5.13 10.35
C ARG A 187 2.44 -6.56 10.33
N VAL A 188 3.71 -6.71 10.70
CA VAL A 188 4.45 -7.97 10.75
C VAL A 188 4.89 -8.22 12.18
N ARG A 189 4.61 -9.43 12.69
CA ARG A 189 5.13 -9.96 13.96
C ARG A 189 6.25 -10.96 13.66
N LEU A 190 7.45 -10.67 14.17
CA LEU A 190 8.61 -11.53 14.01
C LEU A 190 8.35 -12.87 14.69
N VAL A 191 8.40 -13.98 13.96
CA VAL A 191 8.15 -15.30 14.56
C VAL A 191 9.27 -15.75 15.47
N GLY A 192 8.95 -16.59 16.47
CA GLY A 192 9.90 -17.31 17.29
C GLY A 192 10.67 -16.49 18.34
N VAL A 193 10.35 -15.19 18.49
CA VAL A 193 10.93 -14.32 19.53
C VAL A 193 9.87 -13.54 20.28
N ASN A 194 10.20 -13.11 21.49
CA ASN A 194 9.43 -12.17 22.27
C ASN A 194 10.34 -11.08 22.83
N THR A 195 10.01 -9.83 22.54
CA THR A 195 10.69 -8.67 23.13
C THR A 195 9.94 -8.15 24.36
N PRO A 196 10.59 -7.38 25.25
CA PRO A 196 9.90 -6.74 26.36
C PRO A 196 8.78 -5.82 25.86
N GLU A 197 7.63 -5.87 26.50
CA GLU A 197 6.45 -5.07 26.15
C GLU A 197 6.57 -3.62 26.62
N ILE A 198 5.69 -2.74 26.14
CA ILE A 198 5.71 -1.33 26.55
C ILE A 198 5.63 -1.18 28.08
N GLY A 199 6.60 -0.45 28.64
CA GLY A 199 6.73 -0.23 30.08
C GLY A 199 7.58 -1.29 30.81
N GLU A 200 8.01 -2.34 30.12
CA GLU A 200 8.97 -3.31 30.65
C GLU A 200 10.43 -2.85 30.46
N GLU A 201 11.31 -3.34 31.32
CA GLU A 201 12.75 -3.10 31.20
C GLU A 201 13.31 -3.74 29.92
N GLY A 202 14.00 -2.96 29.08
CA GLY A 202 14.56 -3.42 27.81
C GLY A 202 13.72 -3.08 26.57
N TYR A 203 12.49 -2.56 26.75
CA TYR A 203 11.59 -2.22 25.63
C TYR A 203 12.21 -1.18 24.68
N GLU A 204 12.71 -0.06 25.22
CA GLU A 204 13.28 1.01 24.39
C GLU A 204 14.55 0.54 23.68
N GLU A 205 15.37 -0.25 24.35
CA GLU A 205 16.60 -0.81 23.80
C GLU A 205 16.33 -1.81 22.66
N ALA A 206 15.34 -2.70 22.83
CA ALA A 206 14.94 -3.64 21.80
C ALA A 206 14.34 -2.91 20.57
N LYS A 207 13.44 -1.95 20.82
CA LYS A 207 12.84 -1.13 19.76
C LYS A 207 13.89 -0.32 19.00
N GLU A 208 14.82 0.32 19.71
CA GLU A 208 15.90 1.10 19.09
C GLU A 208 16.85 0.19 18.28
N PHE A 209 17.11 -1.01 18.75
CA PHE A 209 17.93 -1.99 18.03
C PHE A 209 17.29 -2.40 16.69
N VAL A 210 15.99 -2.71 16.68
CA VAL A 210 15.25 -3.00 15.44
C VAL A 210 15.29 -1.79 14.52
N ASN A 211 14.96 -0.60 15.04
CA ASN A 211 14.98 0.63 14.26
C ASN A 211 16.35 0.90 13.60
N LYS A 212 17.45 0.78 14.35
CA LYS A 212 18.82 0.92 13.81
C LYS A 212 19.16 -0.16 12.79
N THR A 213 18.57 -1.34 12.88
CA THR A 213 18.89 -2.47 12.00
C THR A 213 18.12 -2.42 10.69
N CYS A 214 16.82 -2.06 10.70
CA CYS A 214 15.95 -2.18 9.53
C CYS A 214 15.42 -0.87 8.95
N TRP A 215 15.54 0.27 9.65
CA TRP A 215 14.99 1.54 9.16
C TRP A 215 15.71 2.01 7.90
N GLY A 216 14.93 2.30 6.84
CA GLY A 216 15.45 2.75 5.56
C GLY A 216 16.09 1.64 4.70
N GLU A 217 16.16 0.41 5.22
CA GLU A 217 16.70 -0.75 4.50
C GLU A 217 15.58 -1.50 3.77
N ALA A 218 15.93 -2.14 2.66
CA ALA A 218 15.06 -3.13 2.04
C ALA A 218 15.15 -4.42 2.85
N ILE A 219 14.00 -5.00 3.17
CA ILE A 219 13.90 -6.25 3.93
C ILE A 219 13.32 -7.36 3.06
N LYS A 220 13.63 -8.60 3.43
CA LYS A 220 12.93 -9.80 2.94
C LYS A 220 12.15 -10.41 4.10
N LEU A 221 10.97 -10.94 3.80
CA LEU A 221 10.12 -11.63 4.75
C LEU A 221 9.90 -13.06 4.27
N ASP A 222 10.23 -14.00 5.14
CA ASP A 222 9.89 -15.41 5.00
C ASP A 222 8.63 -15.64 5.84
N VAL A 223 7.48 -15.70 5.17
CA VAL A 223 6.16 -15.74 5.81
C VAL A 223 5.85 -17.18 6.22
N ASP A 224 5.30 -17.37 7.41
CA ASP A 224 4.99 -18.70 7.93
C ASP A 224 3.87 -19.40 7.12
N ASP A 225 4.26 -20.45 6.39
CA ASP A 225 3.38 -21.22 5.51
C ASP A 225 2.36 -22.09 6.25
N LYS A 226 2.61 -22.40 7.53
CA LYS A 226 1.64 -23.10 8.39
C LYS A 226 0.61 -22.14 8.97
N ARG A 227 1.00 -20.90 9.23
CA ARG A 227 0.12 -19.87 9.79
C ARG A 227 0.61 -18.46 9.45
N GLN A 228 0.07 -17.88 8.38
CA GLN A 228 0.45 -16.53 7.93
C GLN A 228 0.03 -15.41 8.89
N TYR A 229 -1.02 -15.62 9.70
CA TYR A 229 -1.65 -14.59 10.51
C TYR A 229 -1.85 -15.02 11.97
N ASP A 230 -1.56 -14.10 12.89
CA ASP A 230 -1.96 -14.25 14.29
C ASP A 230 -3.44 -13.84 14.53
N SER A 231 -3.89 -13.81 15.79
CA SER A 231 -5.27 -13.45 16.14
C SER A 231 -5.61 -11.98 15.91
N HIS A 232 -4.61 -11.12 15.74
CA HIS A 232 -4.78 -9.71 15.40
C HIS A 232 -4.55 -9.47 13.90
N TYR A 233 -4.41 -10.53 13.10
CA TYR A 233 -4.10 -10.46 11.67
C TYR A 233 -2.77 -9.76 11.32
N ARG A 234 -1.79 -9.81 12.23
CA ARG A 234 -0.39 -9.47 11.90
C ARG A 234 0.22 -10.60 11.08
N ILE A 235 1.01 -10.26 10.07
CA ILE A 235 1.76 -11.24 9.28
C ILE A 235 2.82 -11.88 10.17
N LEU A 236 2.83 -13.20 10.28
CA LEU A 236 3.86 -13.97 10.98
C LEU A 236 4.99 -14.28 9.99
N ALA A 237 6.18 -13.73 10.23
CA ALA A 237 7.34 -13.93 9.35
C ALA A 237 8.68 -13.90 10.09
N VAL A 238 9.69 -14.56 9.52
CA VAL A 238 11.10 -14.25 9.80
C VAL A 238 11.52 -13.09 8.92
N VAL A 239 12.17 -12.09 9.50
CA VAL A 239 12.62 -10.89 8.79
C VAL A 239 14.12 -10.94 8.54
N TYR A 240 14.51 -10.71 7.29
CA TYR A 240 15.90 -10.62 6.89
C TYR A 240 16.25 -9.20 6.45
N VAL A 241 17.33 -8.66 6.99
CA VAL A 241 17.91 -7.38 6.58
C VAL A 241 19.33 -7.62 6.10
N ASN A 242 19.64 -7.26 4.85
CA ASN A 242 20.95 -7.53 4.24
C ASN A 242 21.40 -9.00 4.43
N ASP A 243 20.49 -9.94 4.14
CA ASP A 243 20.64 -11.39 4.32
C ASP A 243 20.93 -11.86 5.77
N THR A 244 20.77 -10.98 6.76
CA THR A 244 20.87 -11.31 8.18
C THR A 244 19.49 -11.52 8.79
N ASN A 245 19.28 -12.65 9.47
CA ASN A 245 18.05 -12.93 10.21
C ASN A 245 17.95 -11.99 11.43
N LEU A 246 16.99 -11.06 11.41
CA LEU A 246 16.76 -10.09 12.47
C LEU A 246 16.31 -10.76 13.78
N THR A 247 15.46 -11.77 13.66
CA THR A 247 14.95 -12.56 14.78
C THR A 247 16.09 -13.24 15.55
N GLU A 248 16.98 -13.91 14.84
CA GLU A 248 18.18 -14.53 15.43
C GLU A 248 19.09 -13.48 16.08
N LYS A 249 19.27 -12.34 15.41
CA LYS A 249 20.11 -11.24 15.91
C LYS A 249 19.57 -10.66 17.21
N LEU A 250 18.25 -10.51 17.35
CA LEU A 250 17.59 -10.04 18.58
C LEU A 250 17.90 -10.96 19.78
N VAL A 251 17.84 -12.28 19.58
CA VAL A 251 18.16 -13.27 20.62
C VAL A 251 19.65 -13.22 20.98
N ARG A 252 20.54 -13.27 19.98
CA ARG A 252 22.00 -13.27 20.17
C ARG A 252 22.50 -12.05 20.93
N GLU A 253 21.94 -10.88 20.65
CA GLU A 253 22.31 -9.62 21.29
C GLU A 253 21.58 -9.38 22.63
N GLY A 254 20.65 -10.28 23.01
CA GLY A 254 19.96 -10.23 24.30
C GLY A 254 18.80 -9.22 24.37
N TYR A 255 18.22 -8.87 23.23
CA TYR A 255 17.04 -7.99 23.14
C TYR A 255 15.71 -8.75 23.11
N ALA A 256 15.74 -10.07 22.89
CA ALA A 256 14.56 -10.92 22.88
C ALA A 256 14.83 -12.26 23.55
N GLU A 257 13.76 -12.87 24.07
CA GLU A 257 13.72 -14.28 24.46
C GLU A 257 13.11 -15.12 23.34
N VAL A 258 13.46 -16.39 23.26
CA VAL A 258 12.85 -17.33 22.31
C VAL A 258 11.42 -17.64 22.74
N MET A 259 10.48 -17.62 21.78
CA MET A 259 9.07 -17.91 22.04
C MET A 259 8.44 -18.67 20.87
N ASP A 260 7.89 -19.85 21.14
CA ASP A 260 7.18 -20.64 20.14
C ASP A 260 5.77 -20.11 19.85
N ILE A 261 5.42 -19.97 18.56
CA ILE A 261 4.07 -19.60 18.09
C ILE A 261 3.50 -20.73 17.21
N PRO A 262 2.99 -21.83 17.79
CA PRO A 262 2.49 -22.95 17.01
C PRO A 262 1.10 -22.69 16.38
N PRO A 263 0.77 -23.32 15.24
CA PRO A 263 1.70 -24.07 14.38
C PRO A 263 2.61 -23.11 13.61
N SER A 264 3.89 -23.45 13.53
CA SER A 264 4.89 -22.72 12.75
C SER A 264 5.79 -23.67 11.99
N GLU A 265 6.26 -23.26 10.81
CA GLU A 265 7.33 -23.97 10.11
C GLU A 265 8.72 -23.71 10.67
N PHE A 266 8.90 -22.58 11.36
CA PHE A 266 10.17 -22.19 11.94
C PHE A 266 10.39 -22.87 13.31
N ASP A 267 11.60 -23.36 13.55
CA ASP A 267 12.03 -23.91 14.84
C ASP A 267 12.86 -22.86 15.59
N SER A 268 12.23 -22.17 16.54
CA SER A 268 12.83 -21.04 17.24
C SER A 268 14.06 -21.43 18.09
N ARG A 269 14.19 -22.71 18.45
CA ARG A 269 15.34 -23.25 19.21
C ARG A 269 16.65 -23.22 18.42
N GLU A 270 16.58 -23.11 17.09
CA GLU A 270 17.77 -22.94 16.25
C GLU A 270 18.50 -21.63 16.55
N TRP A 271 17.81 -20.61 17.09
CA TRP A 271 18.39 -19.30 17.37
C TRP A 271 18.97 -19.17 18.78
N GLU A 272 18.69 -20.13 19.66
CA GLU A 272 19.29 -20.24 21.00
C GLU A 272 20.70 -20.85 20.98
N ALA A 273 21.01 -21.69 19.98
CA ALA A 273 22.15 -22.61 20.00
C ALA A 273 23.55 -21.94 20.02
N ASP A 274 23.65 -20.65 19.69
CA ASP A 274 24.90 -19.87 19.71
C ASP A 274 24.96 -18.81 20.83
N TYR A 275 24.02 -18.82 21.78
CA TYR A 275 23.91 -17.81 22.85
C TYR A 275 24.89 -18.06 24.02
N THR A 276 25.79 -17.11 24.28
CA THR A 276 26.40 -16.92 25.62
C THR A 276 25.74 -15.71 26.27
N PRO A 277 25.01 -15.85 27.40
CA PRO A 277 24.25 -14.75 27.97
C PRO A 277 25.10 -13.54 28.35
N SER A 278 24.62 -12.36 27.98
CA SER A 278 25.15 -11.10 28.49
C SER A 278 24.87 -10.99 30.01
N PRO A 279 25.77 -10.40 30.84
CA PRO A 279 25.66 -10.42 32.30
C PRO A 279 24.36 -9.80 32.88
N VAL A 280 23.61 -9.04 32.08
CA VAL A 280 22.37 -8.37 32.49
C VAL A 280 21.25 -9.40 32.73
N ILE A 281 21.09 -10.39 31.83
CA ILE A 281 20.04 -11.42 31.90
C ILE A 281 20.36 -12.51 32.94
N ALA A 282 21.65 -12.83 33.16
CA ALA A 282 22.08 -13.87 34.11
C ALA A 282 21.63 -13.61 35.56
N SER A 283 21.29 -12.36 35.90
CA SER A 283 20.78 -11.98 37.22
C SER A 283 19.31 -12.35 37.47
N ARG A 284 18.52 -12.62 36.41
CA ARG A 284 17.10 -12.99 36.52
C ARG A 284 16.87 -14.50 36.64
N ALA A 285 17.74 -15.32 36.06
CA ALA A 285 17.62 -16.80 36.08
C ALA A 285 17.95 -17.45 37.45
N THR A 286 18.45 -16.69 38.42
CA THR A 286 18.85 -17.21 39.76
C THR A 286 17.84 -16.93 40.87
N ASN A 287 16.68 -16.32 40.56
CA ASN A 287 15.63 -15.98 41.53
C ASN A 287 14.31 -16.74 41.30
N ILE A 288 14.37 -18.01 40.93
CA ILE A 288 13.22 -18.94 40.94
C ILE A 288 13.53 -20.13 41.84
#